data_AF-A0A7K2AAC3-F1
#
_entry.id   AF-A0A7K2AAC3-F1
#
_cell.length_a   1.000
_cell.length_b   1.000
_cell.length_c   1.000
_cell.angle_alpha   90.00
_cell.angle_beta   90.00
_cell.angle_gamma   90.00
#
_symmetry.space_group_name_H-M   'P 1'
#
loop_
_entity.id
_entity.type
_entity.pdbx_description
1 polymer ?
#
loop_
_entity_poly.entity_id
_entity_poly.type
_entity_poly.pdbx_seq_one_letter_code
_entity_poly.pdbx_strand_id
1 'polypeptide(L)'
;MTIRLYQFLDVSAGVQAGQFGIGGRSEIDSLDDLDPIYKRLLDEQVTAVVSVIGADGRPSLTPMWFDYAGDKVLVNVASHRKKTAWIRSSPEISLILINPQNPYHWVSMKATVEREVSEDDPAEGARVSEQLDGVWTKYTGAEPPYGLRDPSIDERRVLFECRVDKVSTFGQP
;
A
#
# COMPACT_ATOMS: atom_id res chain seq x y z
N MET A 1 -15.19 -6.34 4.04
CA MET A 1 -15.99 -5.10 4.15
C MET A 1 -16.02 -4.45 2.78
N THR A 2 -16.93 -3.52 2.51
CA THR A 2 -17.00 -2.88 1.18
C THR A 2 -16.08 -1.66 1.08
N ILE A 3 -15.29 -1.61 0.01
CA ILE A 3 -14.36 -0.53 -0.33
C ILE A 3 -15.03 0.40 -1.35
N ARG A 4 -15.00 1.72 -1.09
CA ARG A 4 -15.52 2.71 -2.05
C ARG A 4 -14.52 2.95 -3.17
N LEU A 5 -14.91 2.71 -4.40
CA LEU A 5 -14.11 2.94 -5.59
C LEU A 5 -14.55 4.22 -6.31
N TYR A 6 -13.60 5.11 -6.57
CA TYR A 6 -13.79 6.37 -7.28
C TYR A 6 -13.01 6.35 -8.58
N GLN A 7 -13.72 6.34 -9.70
CA GLN A 7 -13.13 6.31 -11.04
C GLN A 7 -13.11 7.72 -11.59
N PHE A 8 -11.91 8.26 -11.80
CA PHE A 8 -11.76 9.60 -12.34
C PHE A 8 -11.86 9.58 -13.86
N LEU A 9 -12.42 10.64 -14.45
CA LEU A 9 -12.41 10.85 -15.89
C LEU A 9 -10.98 11.22 -16.32
N ASP A 10 -10.33 10.29 -17.02
CA ASP A 10 -9.00 10.51 -17.57
C ASP A 10 -9.02 11.13 -18.98
N VAL A 11 -7.82 11.29 -19.55
CA VAL A 11 -7.59 11.93 -20.86
C VAL A 11 -6.90 11.00 -21.85
N SER A 12 -6.89 9.70 -21.60
CA SER A 12 -6.24 8.69 -22.46
C SER A 12 -6.84 8.63 -23.87
N ALA A 13 -8.13 8.95 -24.00
CA ALA A 13 -8.86 9.03 -25.27
C ALA A 13 -9.03 10.48 -25.80
N GLY A 14 -8.31 11.44 -25.21
CA GLY A 14 -8.42 12.88 -25.53
C GLY A 14 -9.15 13.68 -24.46
N VAL A 15 -9.21 15.00 -24.67
CA VAL A 15 -9.83 15.93 -23.72
C VAL A 15 -11.35 15.84 -23.75
N GLN A 16 -11.97 16.04 -22.59
CA GLN A 16 -13.43 15.96 -22.43
C GLN A 16 -13.94 16.89 -21.33
N ALA A 17 -15.24 17.20 -21.37
CA ALA A 17 -15.89 17.99 -20.33
C ALA A 17 -15.81 17.26 -18.97
N GLY A 18 -15.37 17.95 -17.92
CA GLY A 18 -15.28 17.37 -16.57
C GLY A 18 -14.08 16.45 -16.31
N GLN A 19 -13.10 16.39 -17.23
CA GLN A 19 -11.85 15.66 -17.03
C GLN A 19 -11.18 15.99 -15.68
N PHE A 20 -10.50 15.01 -15.09
CA PHE A 20 -9.97 15.03 -13.71
C PHE A 20 -11.02 15.09 -12.59
N GLY A 21 -12.31 15.10 -12.93
CA GLY A 21 -13.40 14.89 -11.97
C GLY A 21 -13.70 13.40 -11.75
N ILE A 22 -14.58 13.11 -10.79
CA ILE A 22 -15.07 11.74 -10.55
C ILE A 22 -16.15 11.41 -11.59
N GLY A 23 -15.85 10.50 -12.51
CA GLY A 23 -16.77 10.00 -13.54
C GLY A 23 -17.63 8.83 -13.07
N GLY A 24 -17.13 8.03 -12.14
CA GLY A 24 -17.81 6.85 -11.60
C GLY A 24 -17.61 6.69 -10.10
N ARG A 25 -18.63 6.16 -9.43
CA ARG A 25 -18.56 5.69 -8.04
C ARG A 25 -19.13 4.29 -8.01
N SER A 26 -18.39 3.37 -7.43
CA SER A 26 -18.81 1.99 -7.23
C SER A 26 -18.22 1.46 -5.92
N GLU A 27 -18.47 0.19 -5.67
CA GLU A 27 -18.05 -0.52 -4.48
C GLU A 27 -17.45 -1.86 -4.90
N ILE A 28 -16.40 -2.29 -4.20
CA ILE A 28 -15.73 -3.58 -4.37
C ILE A 28 -15.49 -4.19 -2.99
N ASP A 29 -15.42 -5.51 -2.87
CA ASP A 29 -15.22 -6.17 -1.57
C ASP A 29 -13.76 -6.58 -1.32
N SER A 30 -12.96 -6.67 -2.39
CA SER A 30 -11.53 -6.93 -2.35
C SER A 30 -10.77 -6.03 -3.32
N LEU A 31 -9.49 -5.76 -3.04
CA LEU A 31 -8.57 -5.19 -4.02
C LEU A 31 -8.35 -6.11 -5.23
N ASP A 32 -8.67 -7.40 -5.10
CA ASP A 32 -8.67 -8.36 -6.21
C ASP A 32 -9.76 -8.08 -7.25
N ASP A 33 -10.82 -7.35 -6.87
CA ASP A 33 -11.93 -7.00 -7.76
C ASP A 33 -11.64 -5.73 -8.59
N LEU A 34 -10.46 -5.13 -8.45
CA LEU A 34 -10.06 -3.99 -9.27
C LEU A 34 -9.97 -4.39 -10.74
N ASP A 35 -10.31 -3.45 -11.63
CA ASP A 35 -10.09 -3.63 -13.06
C ASP A 35 -8.61 -4.04 -13.29
N PRO A 36 -8.34 -5.06 -14.12
CA PRO A 36 -7.00 -5.56 -14.38
C PRO A 36 -5.98 -4.48 -14.73
N ILE A 37 -6.40 -3.39 -15.41
CA ILE A 37 -5.49 -2.29 -15.76
C ILE A 37 -4.94 -1.60 -14.52
N TYR A 38 -5.69 -1.53 -13.44
CA TYR A 38 -5.28 -0.95 -12.17
C TYR A 38 -4.67 -2.01 -11.25
N LYS A 39 -5.25 -3.22 -11.23
CA LYS A 39 -4.77 -4.34 -10.40
C LYS A 39 -3.31 -4.65 -10.66
N ARG A 40 -2.86 -4.58 -11.92
CA ARG A 40 -1.45 -4.79 -12.27
C ARG A 40 -0.48 -3.84 -11.53
N LEU A 41 -0.90 -2.63 -11.15
CA LEU A 41 -0.06 -1.72 -10.36
C LEU A 41 0.12 -2.24 -8.93
N LEU A 42 -0.81 -3.03 -8.40
CA LEU A 42 -0.69 -3.72 -7.12
C LEU A 42 0.18 -4.97 -7.25
N ASP A 43 0.12 -5.69 -8.38
CA ASP A 43 0.77 -6.99 -8.57
C ASP A 43 2.22 -6.91 -9.05
N GLU A 44 2.55 -5.90 -9.86
CA GLU A 44 3.89 -5.69 -10.41
C GLU A 44 4.83 -5.00 -9.39
N GLN A 45 6.11 -4.81 -9.76
CA GLN A 45 7.12 -4.14 -8.94
C GLN A 45 6.97 -2.61 -8.90
N VAL A 46 5.74 -2.11 -8.73
CA VAL A 46 5.45 -0.69 -8.59
C VAL A 46 5.58 -0.29 -7.12
N THR A 47 6.41 0.71 -6.82
CA THR A 47 6.59 1.20 -5.45
C THR A 47 5.43 2.12 -5.07
N ALA A 48 4.91 1.98 -3.86
CA ALA A 48 3.93 2.89 -3.30
C ALA A 48 4.63 4.07 -2.60
N VAL A 49 4.13 5.29 -2.82
CA VAL A 49 4.45 6.41 -1.92
C VAL A 49 3.45 6.37 -0.77
N VAL A 50 3.94 6.04 0.42
CA VAL A 50 3.12 5.91 1.63
C VAL A 50 3.25 7.18 2.47
N SER A 51 2.12 7.71 2.90
CA SER A 51 1.99 8.90 3.75
C SER A 51 1.46 8.51 5.14
N VAL A 52 2.18 8.93 6.17
CA VAL A 52 1.78 8.82 7.59
C VAL A 52 1.96 10.17 8.27
N ILE A 53 1.20 10.45 9.32
CA ILE A 53 1.31 11.74 10.04
C ILE A 53 2.47 11.69 11.04
N GLY A 54 3.48 12.54 10.82
CA GLY A 54 4.64 12.67 11.69
C GLY A 54 4.32 13.41 12.99
N ALA A 55 5.29 13.39 13.92
CA ALA A 55 5.15 14.07 15.22
C ALA A 55 5.00 15.60 15.13
N ASP A 56 5.39 16.21 14.01
CA ASP A 56 5.21 17.63 13.73
C ASP A 56 3.83 17.94 13.09
N GLY A 57 2.95 16.94 13.00
CA GLY A 57 1.61 17.04 12.42
C GLY A 57 1.61 17.10 10.89
N ARG A 58 2.77 16.94 10.22
CA ARG A 58 2.86 16.96 8.76
C ARG A 58 2.88 15.55 8.18
N PRO A 59 2.35 15.36 6.95
CA PRO A 59 2.49 14.08 6.26
C PRO A 59 3.96 13.79 5.94
N SER A 60 4.48 12.68 6.46
CA SER A 60 5.76 12.10 6.08
C SER A 60 5.54 11.12 4.92
N LEU A 61 6.22 11.35 3.80
CA LEU A 61 6.10 10.53 2.59
C LEU A 61 7.34 9.65 2.44
N THR A 62 7.15 8.34 2.29
CA THR A 62 8.25 7.40 2.01
C THR A 62 7.89 6.42 0.89
N PRO A 63 8.76 6.19 -0.10
CA PRO A 63 8.59 5.08 -1.03
C PRO A 63 8.72 3.75 -0.28
N MET A 64 7.80 2.83 -0.51
CA MET A 64 7.76 1.50 0.09
C MET A 64 7.30 0.46 -0.92
N TRP A 65 7.85 -0.75 -0.81
CA TRP A 65 7.27 -1.91 -1.49
C TRP A 65 5.85 -2.16 -0.99
N PHE A 66 5.00 -2.68 -1.87
CA PHE A 66 3.57 -2.77 -1.69
C PHE A 66 3.10 -4.21 -1.72
N ASP A 67 2.18 -4.52 -0.80
CA ASP A 67 1.52 -5.79 -0.68
C ASP A 67 0.13 -5.64 -0.07
N TYR A 68 -0.74 -6.61 -0.33
CA TYR A 68 -2.13 -6.55 0.07
C TYR A 68 -2.73 -7.95 0.23
N ALA A 69 -3.84 -8.05 0.96
CA ALA A 69 -4.63 -9.26 1.07
C ALA A 69 -6.10 -8.89 1.22
N GLY A 70 -6.94 -9.28 0.25
CA GLY A 70 -8.37 -8.96 0.27
C GLY A 70 -8.63 -7.45 0.29
N ASP A 71 -9.30 -6.98 1.34
CA ASP A 71 -9.61 -5.57 1.58
C ASP A 71 -8.55 -4.81 2.40
N LYS A 72 -7.33 -5.37 2.55
CA LYS A 72 -6.27 -4.81 3.39
C LYS A 72 -4.98 -4.54 2.63
N VAL A 73 -4.38 -3.39 2.91
CA VAL A 73 -2.96 -3.12 2.60
C VAL A 73 -2.09 -3.62 3.75
N LEU A 74 -0.98 -4.28 3.42
CA LEU A 74 -0.04 -4.85 4.37
C LEU A 74 1.18 -3.94 4.49
N VAL A 75 1.36 -3.31 5.65
CA VAL A 75 2.46 -2.37 5.90
C VAL A 75 3.43 -2.97 6.92
N ASN A 76 4.52 -3.55 6.40
CA ASN A 76 5.61 -4.10 7.21
C ASN A 76 6.67 -3.03 7.48
N VAL A 77 6.98 -2.80 8.75
CA VAL A 77 8.00 -1.83 9.18
C VAL A 77 8.86 -2.37 10.31
N ALA A 78 10.12 -1.94 10.36
CA ALA A 78 10.96 -2.23 11.51
C ALA A 78 10.46 -1.49 12.76
N SER A 79 10.33 -2.21 13.87
CA SER A 79 9.67 -1.77 15.10
C SER A 79 10.32 -0.53 15.72
N HIS A 80 11.64 -0.39 15.58
CA HIS A 80 12.43 0.72 16.11
C HIS A 80 12.31 2.03 15.33
N ARG A 81 11.74 2.02 14.12
CA ARG A 81 11.66 3.22 13.27
C ARG A 81 10.59 4.18 13.77
N LYS A 82 10.84 5.49 13.66
CA LYS A 82 9.88 6.54 14.05
C LYS A 82 8.52 6.39 13.40
N LYS A 83 8.48 5.95 12.13
CA LYS A 83 7.23 5.70 11.40
C LYS A 83 6.29 4.72 12.12
N THR A 84 6.84 3.74 12.84
CA THR A 84 6.05 2.77 13.59
C THR A 84 5.31 3.45 14.74
N ALA A 85 5.98 4.31 15.49
CA ALA A 85 5.34 5.10 16.55
C ALA A 85 4.32 6.11 15.99
N TRP A 86 4.60 6.70 14.82
CA TRP A 86 3.69 7.61 14.14
C TRP A 86 2.39 6.91 13.70
N ILE A 87 2.50 5.74 13.07
CA ILE A 87 1.34 4.92 12.67
C ILE A 87 0.48 4.54 13.88
N ARG A 88 1.10 4.16 15.00
CA ARG A 88 0.35 3.86 16.24
C ARG A 88 -0.39 5.08 16.81
N SER A 89 0.16 6.28 16.58
CA SER A 89 -0.43 7.53 17.07
C SER A 89 -1.51 8.09 16.15
N SER A 90 -1.38 7.87 14.83
CA SER A 90 -2.35 8.22 13.80
C SER A 90 -2.46 7.05 12.82
N PRO A 91 -3.47 6.17 12.99
CA PRO A 91 -3.61 4.94 12.23
C PRO A 91 -4.08 5.15 10.79
N GLU A 92 -4.37 6.38 10.39
CA GLU A 92 -4.78 6.72 9.03
C GLU A 92 -3.56 6.83 8.10
N ILE A 93 -3.57 6.02 7.04
CA ILE A 93 -2.52 5.94 6.04
C ILE A 93 -3.12 6.31 4.68
N SER A 94 -2.39 7.09 3.90
CA SER A 94 -2.70 7.33 2.49
C SER A 94 -1.54 6.85 1.64
N LEU A 95 -1.83 6.24 0.50
CA LEU A 95 -0.78 5.80 -0.43
C LEU A 95 -1.20 5.95 -1.88
N ILE A 96 -0.19 5.97 -2.77
CA ILE A 96 -0.39 5.98 -4.22
C ILE A 96 0.66 5.12 -4.90
N LEU A 97 0.23 4.34 -5.89
CA LEU A 97 1.07 3.63 -6.85
C LEU A 97 0.90 4.31 -8.20
N ILE A 98 2.01 4.71 -8.80
CA ILE A 98 2.05 5.41 -10.09
C ILE A 98 2.78 4.51 -11.07
N ASN A 99 2.19 4.27 -12.24
CA ASN A 99 2.83 3.52 -13.31
C ASN A 99 4.17 4.20 -13.69
N PRO A 100 5.32 3.51 -13.55
CA PRO A 100 6.62 4.10 -13.84
C PRO A 100 6.81 4.45 -15.33
N GLN A 101 6.02 3.86 -16.23
CA GLN A 101 6.07 4.14 -17.67
C GLN A 101 5.11 5.27 -18.08
N ASN A 102 4.11 5.59 -17.26
CA ASN A 102 3.09 6.58 -17.57
C ASN A 102 2.53 7.22 -16.29
N PRO A 103 2.95 8.45 -15.92
CA PRO A 103 2.52 9.07 -14.67
C PRO A 103 1.03 9.43 -14.62
N TYR A 104 0.32 9.34 -15.75
CA TYR A 104 -1.14 9.49 -15.82
C TYR A 104 -1.89 8.18 -15.57
N HIS A 105 -1.22 7.09 -15.18
CA HIS A 105 -1.87 5.85 -14.78
C HIS A 105 -1.53 5.52 -13.33
N TRP A 106 -2.52 5.59 -12.43
CA TRP A 106 -2.26 5.43 -11.00
C TRP A 106 -3.47 4.92 -10.22
N VAL A 107 -3.16 4.34 -9.05
CA VAL A 107 -4.12 3.93 -8.01
C VAL A 107 -3.74 4.61 -6.71
N SER A 108 -4.67 5.34 -6.10
CA SER A 108 -4.51 5.94 -4.78
C SER A 108 -5.48 5.33 -3.78
N MET A 109 -5.02 5.07 -2.57
CA MET A 109 -5.79 4.43 -1.52
C MET A 109 -5.72 5.24 -0.22
N LYS A 110 -6.84 5.25 0.50
CA LYS A 110 -6.87 5.60 1.93
C LYS A 110 -7.15 4.32 2.71
N ALA A 111 -6.38 4.09 3.75
CA ALA A 111 -6.50 2.92 4.59
C ALA A 111 -6.34 3.30 6.06
N THR A 112 -6.91 2.49 6.95
CA THR A 112 -6.83 2.68 8.39
C THR A 112 -6.31 1.40 9.03
N VAL A 113 -5.29 1.50 9.87
CA VAL A 113 -4.79 0.36 10.64
C VAL A 113 -5.90 -0.18 11.54
N GLU A 114 -6.19 -1.46 11.42
CA GLU A 114 -7.13 -2.17 12.30
C GLU A 114 -6.46 -3.25 13.15
N ARG A 115 -5.25 -3.67 12.76
CA ARG A 115 -4.49 -4.69 13.47
C ARG A 115 -2.98 -4.47 13.32
N GLU A 116 -2.26 -4.72 14.39
CA GLU A 116 -0.80 -4.76 14.43
C GLU A 116 -0.38 -6.15 14.92
N VAL A 117 0.61 -6.77 14.27
CA VAL A 117 1.22 -8.02 14.74
C VAL A 117 2.73 -7.92 14.72
N SER A 118 3.34 -8.33 15.83
CA SER A 118 4.79 -8.42 15.98
C SER A 118 5.31 -9.71 15.34
N GLU A 119 6.51 -9.66 14.74
CA GLU A 119 7.20 -10.90 14.33
C GLU A 119 7.55 -11.82 15.51
N ASP A 120 7.57 -11.27 16.73
CA ASP A 120 7.78 -12.03 17.97
C ASP A 120 6.49 -12.64 18.54
N ASP A 121 5.34 -12.43 17.88
CA ASP A 121 4.09 -13.07 18.30
C ASP A 121 4.19 -14.60 18.16
N PRO A 122 3.88 -15.38 19.22
CA PRO A 122 4.11 -16.82 19.22
C PRO A 122 3.16 -17.61 18.30
N ALA A 123 2.00 -17.05 17.96
CA ALA A 123 1.01 -17.70 17.11
C ALA A 123 1.08 -17.18 15.68
N GLU A 124 1.35 -15.89 15.51
CA GLU A 124 1.18 -15.18 14.25
C GLU A 124 2.46 -14.52 13.73
N GLY A 125 3.56 -14.53 14.49
CA GLY A 125 4.80 -13.84 14.13
C GLY A 125 5.46 -14.37 12.87
N ALA A 126 5.33 -15.67 12.58
CA ALA A 126 5.84 -16.30 11.36
C ALA A 126 5.30 -15.59 10.09
N ARG A 127 4.00 -15.25 10.08
CA ARG A 127 3.35 -14.60 8.94
C ARG A 127 3.90 -13.21 8.63
N VAL A 128 4.45 -12.51 9.65
CA VAL A 128 5.08 -11.20 9.48
C VAL A 128 6.36 -11.32 8.67
N SER A 129 7.12 -12.39 8.90
CA SER A 129 8.35 -12.69 8.15
C SER A 129 8.01 -13.27 6.78
N GLU A 130 7.06 -14.18 6.67
CA GLU A 130 6.60 -14.76 5.39
C GLU A 130 6.08 -13.68 4.43
N GLN A 131 5.31 -12.70 4.95
CA GLN A 131 4.85 -11.56 4.17
C GLN A 131 6.04 -10.73 3.67
N LEU A 132 7.02 -10.44 4.52
CA LEU A 132 8.21 -9.67 4.13
C LEU A 132 9.06 -10.40 3.08
N ASP A 133 9.16 -11.72 3.20
CA ASP A 133 9.85 -12.60 2.25
C ASP A 133 9.13 -12.63 0.90
N GLY A 134 7.80 -12.71 0.88
CA GLY A 134 7.01 -12.64 -0.35
C GLY A 134 7.21 -11.32 -1.09
N VAL A 135 7.21 -10.19 -0.36
CA VAL A 135 7.47 -8.87 -0.95
C VAL A 135 8.93 -8.74 -1.41
N TRP A 136 9.88 -9.29 -0.68
CA TRP A 136 11.28 -9.37 -1.10
C TRP A 136 11.41 -10.06 -2.45
N THR A 137 10.85 -11.26 -2.58
CA THR A 137 10.87 -12.02 -3.84
C THR A 137 10.16 -11.24 -4.94
N LYS A 138 8.98 -10.67 -4.67
CA LYS A 138 8.24 -9.86 -5.64
C LYS A 138 9.09 -8.74 -6.22
N TYR A 139 9.79 -7.95 -5.39
CA TYR A 139 10.48 -6.74 -5.84
C TYR A 139 11.91 -6.95 -6.32
N THR A 140 12.56 -8.05 -5.91
CA THR A 140 13.98 -8.29 -6.24
C THR A 140 14.20 -9.50 -7.13
N GLY A 141 13.23 -10.43 -7.19
CA GLY A 141 13.39 -11.72 -7.82
C GLY A 141 14.32 -12.68 -7.07
N ALA A 142 14.86 -12.29 -5.92
CA ALA A 142 15.69 -13.16 -5.09
C ALA A 142 14.83 -14.09 -4.22
N GLU A 143 15.37 -15.26 -3.93
CA GLU A 143 14.73 -16.20 -3.01
C GLU A 143 14.70 -15.64 -1.58
N PRO A 144 13.69 -16.03 -0.77
CA PRO A 144 13.68 -15.78 0.66
C PRO A 144 14.94 -16.31 1.38
N PRO A 145 15.29 -15.76 2.55
CA PRO A 145 14.57 -14.73 3.29
C PRO A 145 14.94 -13.30 2.85
N TYR A 146 14.20 -12.31 3.34
CA TYR A 146 14.49 -10.88 3.19
C TYR A 146 15.92 -10.54 3.64
N GLY A 147 16.74 -10.12 2.68
CA GLY A 147 18.19 -9.98 2.85
C GLY A 147 18.68 -8.60 3.31
N LEU A 148 17.80 -7.67 3.67
CA LEU A 148 18.17 -6.28 4.00
C LEU A 148 17.97 -5.92 5.48
N ARG A 149 17.92 -6.91 6.38
CA ARG A 149 17.98 -6.63 7.83
C ARG A 149 19.34 -6.03 8.17
N ASP A 150 19.34 -5.01 9.03
CA ASP A 150 20.59 -4.40 9.51
C ASP A 150 21.30 -5.40 10.45
N PRO A 151 22.53 -5.86 10.13
CA PRO A 151 23.24 -6.84 10.95
C PRO A 151 23.78 -6.28 12.27
N SER A 152 23.76 -4.96 12.47
CA SER A 152 24.26 -4.31 13.69
C SER A 152 23.24 -4.24 14.82
N ILE A 153 21.98 -4.56 14.54
CA ILE A 153 20.88 -4.56 15.49
C ILE A 153 20.05 -5.84 15.35
N ASP A 154 19.42 -6.26 16.44
CA ASP A 154 18.35 -7.27 16.37
C ASP A 154 17.08 -6.61 15.80
N GLU A 155 17.06 -6.38 14.48
CA GLU A 155 15.95 -5.70 13.82
C GLU A 155 14.69 -6.58 13.92
N ARG A 156 13.67 -6.09 14.64
CA ARG A 156 12.33 -6.69 14.68
C ARG A 156 11.35 -6.00 13.75
N ARG A 157 10.41 -6.74 13.18
CA ARG A 157 9.33 -6.25 12.31
C ARG A 157 7.97 -6.28 12.99
N VAL A 158 7.13 -5.35 12.58
CA VAL A 158 5.70 -5.37 12.84
C VAL A 158 4.97 -5.25 11.51
N LEU A 159 3.86 -5.98 11.39
CA LEU A 159 2.95 -5.92 10.27
C LEU A 159 1.69 -5.17 10.71
N PHE A 160 1.42 -4.04 10.07
CA PHE A 160 0.13 -3.37 10.18
C PHE A 160 -0.79 -3.84 9.06
N GLU A 161 -1.95 -4.38 9.44
CA GLU A 161 -3.04 -4.65 8.52
C GLU A 161 -3.94 -3.43 8.45
N CYS A 162 -3.99 -2.83 7.28
CA CYS A 162 -4.64 -1.56 7.05
C CYS A 162 -5.87 -1.79 6.17
N ARG A 163 -7.07 -1.76 6.77
CA ARG A 163 -8.32 -1.86 6.02
C ARG A 163 -8.42 -0.71 5.03
N VAL A 164 -8.73 -1.01 3.78
CA VAL A 164 -8.89 0.00 2.73
C VAL A 164 -10.26 0.66 2.84
N ASP A 165 -10.27 1.98 3.03
CA ASP A 165 -11.48 2.80 3.15
C ASP A 165 -12.02 3.28 1.81
N LYS A 166 -11.10 3.49 0.88
CA LYS A 166 -11.35 4.11 -0.42
C LYS A 166 -10.21 3.81 -1.37
N VAL A 167 -10.56 3.48 -2.62
CA VAL A 167 -9.67 3.48 -3.78
C VAL A 167 -10.07 4.58 -4.75
N SER A 168 -9.10 5.22 -5.38
CA SER A 168 -9.28 6.15 -6.49
C SER A 168 -8.37 5.74 -7.64
N THR A 169 -8.90 5.69 -8.85
CA THR A 169 -8.17 5.25 -10.05
C THR A 169 -8.25 6.32 -11.13
N PHE A 170 -7.20 6.38 -11.96
CA PHE A 170 -7.11 7.34 -13.05
C PHE A 170 -6.20 6.80 -14.16
N GLY A 171 -6.65 6.98 -15.41
CA GLY A 171 -5.88 6.74 -16.61
C GLY A 171 -5.87 5.31 -17.09
N GLN A 172 -5.09 5.10 -18.15
CA GLN A 172 -4.87 3.83 -18.82
C GLN A 172 -3.35 3.58 -18.90
N PRO A 173 -2.89 2.32 -18.90
CA PRO A 173 -1.47 1.96 -18.97
C PRO A 173 -0.66 2.73 -20.01
#